data_AF-A0A3R7DN13-F1
#
_entry.id   AF-A0A3R7DN13-F1
#
_cell.length_a   1.000
_cell.length_b   1.000
_cell.length_c   1.000
_cell.angle_alpha   90.00
_cell.angle_beta   90.00
_cell.angle_gamma   90.00
#
_symmetry.space_group_name_H-M   'P 1'
#
loop_
_entity.id
_entity.type
_entity.pdbx_description
1 polymer ?
#
loop_
_entity_poly.entity_id
_entity_poly.type
_entity_poly.pdbx_seq_one_letter_code
_entity_poly.pdbx_strand_id
1 'polypeptide(L)'
;MSKGTVRFPVSAITDGRVGTARVREQIASAAACLTSTDPAPLDAAMKRLMQYENTEEAAARIHASVAALGLGVDAERVLDDWRNAPDLSPVERMQQLGRMSRGKQNKTETAYENEVLKPQLHAGEILWYRFEAIKLRLADNTFITIDFPVITAAGQLEFREVKGRWTDDARAKTKVAAAQFPFRFFAIQRDGRHGWRIESLTSNGW
;
A
#
# COMPACT_ATOMS: atom_id res chain seq x y z
N MET A 1 11.58 49.60 -23.76
CA MET A 1 11.00 48.51 -22.94
C MET A 1 10.71 49.05 -21.54
N SER A 2 9.43 49.27 -21.20
CA SER A 2 9.04 49.61 -19.82
C SER A 2 8.57 48.32 -19.14
N LYS A 3 9.34 47.85 -18.14
CA LYS A 3 8.93 46.71 -17.31
C LYS A 3 7.71 47.16 -16.50
N GLY A 4 6.53 46.59 -16.77
CA GLY A 4 5.30 46.94 -16.09
C GLY A 4 5.41 46.73 -14.58
N THR A 5 5.49 47.83 -13.83
CA THR A 5 5.44 47.80 -12.37
C THR A 5 4.04 47.40 -11.93
N VAL A 6 3.88 46.17 -11.44
CA VAL A 6 2.62 45.68 -10.86
C VAL A 6 2.37 46.43 -9.56
N ARG A 7 1.29 47.23 -9.51
CA ARG A 7 0.85 47.95 -8.31
C ARG A 7 -0.30 47.19 -7.66
N PHE A 8 -0.15 46.86 -6.38
CA PHE A 8 -1.21 46.27 -5.57
C PHE A 8 -1.80 47.33 -4.64
N PRO A 9 -3.10 47.27 -4.31
CA PRO A 9 -3.68 48.16 -3.31
C PRO A 9 -3.00 47.94 -1.96
N VAL A 10 -2.88 48.98 -1.12
CA VAL A 10 -2.20 48.89 0.19
C VAL A 10 -2.78 47.79 1.07
N SER A 11 -4.09 47.52 0.95
CA SER A 11 -4.79 46.41 1.61
C SER A 11 -4.30 45.01 1.21
N ALA A 12 -3.60 44.87 0.09
CA ALA A 12 -3.01 43.61 -0.36
C ALA A 12 -1.63 43.31 0.24
N ILE A 13 -1.11 44.17 1.13
CA ILE A 13 0.23 44.05 1.72
C ILE A 13 0.13 44.01 3.25
N THR A 14 0.72 43.00 3.89
CA THR A 14 0.92 42.93 5.36
C THR A 14 2.08 42.00 5.68
N ASP A 15 2.85 42.37 6.71
CA ASP A 15 4.05 41.67 7.19
C ASP A 15 5.02 41.29 6.06
N GLY A 16 5.18 42.19 5.09
CA GLY A 16 6.08 42.04 3.95
C GLY A 16 5.63 41.05 2.87
N ARG A 17 4.40 40.53 2.93
CA ARG A 17 3.84 39.59 1.93
C ARG A 17 2.69 40.22 1.17
N VAL A 18 2.61 39.95 -0.14
CA VAL A 18 1.63 40.54 -1.06
C VAL A 18 0.65 39.46 -1.54
N GLY A 19 -0.65 39.71 -1.42
CA GLY A 19 -1.71 38.79 -1.85
C GLY A 19 -3.09 39.43 -1.86
N THR A 20 -4.05 38.85 -2.59
CA THR A 20 -5.43 39.38 -2.61
C THR A 20 -6.08 39.26 -1.22
N ALA A 21 -6.99 40.18 -0.88
CA ALA A 21 -7.63 40.20 0.45
C ALA A 21 -8.25 38.85 0.84
N ARG A 22 -8.84 38.14 -0.12
CA ARG A 22 -9.40 36.79 0.04
C ARG A 22 -8.35 35.75 0.45
N VAL A 23 -7.17 35.78 -0.17
CA VAL A 23 -6.08 34.85 0.14
C VAL A 23 -5.52 35.13 1.53
N ARG A 24 -5.51 36.40 1.97
CA ARG A 24 -5.10 36.78 3.33
C ARG A 24 -6.05 36.26 4.40
N GLU A 25 -7.36 36.45 4.24
CA GLU A 25 -8.36 35.92 5.17
C GLU A 25 -8.27 34.40 5.32
N GLN A 26 -8.05 33.70 4.20
CA GLN A 26 -7.89 32.24 4.21
C GLN A 26 -6.62 31.80 4.94
N ILE A 27 -5.49 32.49 4.73
CA ILE A 27 -4.22 32.17 5.41
C ILE A 27 -4.29 32.50 6.90
N ALA A 28 -4.85 33.65 7.28
CA ALA A 28 -4.98 34.05 8.68
C ALA A 28 -5.94 33.11 9.45
N SER A 29 -7.05 32.72 8.83
CA SER A 29 -8.00 31.75 9.39
C SER A 29 -7.37 30.36 9.56
N ALA A 30 -6.60 29.91 8.55
CA ALA A 30 -5.88 28.64 8.64
C ALA A 30 -4.78 28.65 9.71
N ALA A 31 -4.03 29.74 9.83
CA ALA A 31 -3.01 29.90 10.87
C ALA A 31 -3.63 29.90 12.27
N ALA A 32 -4.76 30.58 12.46
CA ALA A 32 -5.49 30.59 13.73
C ALA A 32 -6.04 29.20 14.11
N CYS A 33 -6.50 28.41 13.13
CA CYS A 33 -6.90 27.01 13.34
C CYS A 33 -5.72 26.13 13.77
N LEU A 34 -4.53 26.34 13.20
CA LEU A 34 -3.35 25.52 13.52
C LEU A 34 -2.75 25.84 14.90
N THR A 35 -2.96 27.05 15.42
CA THR A 35 -2.48 27.45 16.75
C THR A 35 -3.52 27.24 17.86
N SER A 36 -4.76 26.87 17.51
CA SER A 36 -5.78 26.54 18.50
C SER A 36 -5.53 25.17 19.13
N THR A 37 -5.74 25.07 20.45
CA THR A 37 -5.68 23.80 21.20
C THR A 37 -7.05 23.14 21.35
N ASP A 38 -8.11 23.83 20.92
CA ASP A 38 -9.46 23.29 20.91
C ASP A 38 -9.61 22.25 19.78
N PRO A 39 -10.21 21.08 20.04
CA PRO A 39 -10.42 20.07 19.01
C PRO A 39 -11.31 20.64 17.91
N ALA A 40 -10.82 20.64 16.67
CA ALA A 40 -11.57 21.15 15.53
C ALA A 40 -12.91 20.40 15.42
N PRO A 41 -14.05 21.10 15.31
CA PRO A 41 -15.35 20.47 15.19
C PRO A 41 -15.44 19.72 13.87
N LEU A 42 -15.19 18.42 13.94
CA LEU A 42 -15.24 17.51 12.80
C LEU A 42 -16.68 17.34 12.30
N ASP A 43 -17.70 17.74 13.04
CA ASP A 43 -19.11 17.56 12.70
C ASP A 43 -19.50 18.15 11.35
N ALA A 44 -18.93 19.30 10.95
CA ALA A 44 -19.19 19.88 9.64
C ALA A 44 -18.43 19.15 8.51
N ALA A 45 -17.23 18.64 8.79
CA ALA A 45 -16.46 17.83 7.85
C ALA A 45 -17.06 16.43 7.70
N MET A 46 -17.53 15.85 8.80
CA MET A 46 -18.27 14.59 8.86
C MET A 46 -19.65 14.73 8.24
N LYS A 47 -20.38 15.84 8.45
CA LYS A 47 -21.59 16.15 7.70
C LYS A 47 -21.31 16.31 6.21
N ARG A 48 -20.20 16.90 5.77
CA ARG A 48 -19.82 16.92 4.34
C ARG A 48 -19.46 15.53 3.80
N LEU A 49 -18.85 14.67 4.62
CA LEU A 49 -18.56 13.27 4.30
C LEU A 49 -19.83 12.40 4.28
N MET A 50 -20.80 12.69 5.14
CA MET A 50 -22.09 12.00 5.26
C MET A 50 -23.17 12.57 4.33
N GLN A 51 -23.03 13.83 3.89
CA GLN A 51 -23.81 14.46 2.82
C GLN A 51 -23.27 14.12 1.43
N TYR A 52 -22.51 13.02 1.29
CA TYR A 52 -22.50 12.24 0.05
C TYR A 52 -23.90 11.61 -0.13
N GLU A 53 -24.91 12.43 -0.34
CA GLU A 53 -26.05 11.99 -1.12
C GLU A 53 -25.53 11.80 -2.55
N ASN A 54 -25.79 10.61 -3.10
CA ASN A 54 -25.60 10.28 -4.50
C ASN A 54 -26.46 11.21 -5.38
N THR A 55 -26.04 12.46 -5.54
CA THR A 55 -26.70 13.41 -6.42
C THR A 55 -25.86 13.55 -7.67
N GLU A 56 -26.53 13.39 -8.81
CA GLU A 56 -26.02 13.58 -10.18
C GLU A 56 -25.16 14.85 -10.35
N GLU A 57 -25.35 15.88 -9.50
CA GLU A 57 -24.57 17.12 -9.48
C GLU A 57 -23.09 16.94 -9.09
N ALA A 58 -22.76 16.00 -8.20
CA ALA A 58 -21.37 15.70 -7.83
C ALA A 58 -20.62 15.02 -8.98
N ALA A 59 -21.30 14.09 -9.68
CA ALA A 59 -20.79 13.47 -10.89
C ALA A 59 -20.58 14.52 -12.00
N ALA A 60 -21.53 15.44 -12.20
CA ALA A 60 -21.42 16.52 -13.18
C ALA A 60 -20.24 17.48 -12.91
N ARG A 61 -19.93 17.76 -11.63
CA ARG A 61 -18.77 18.61 -11.25
C ARG A 61 -17.43 17.94 -11.50
N ILE A 62 -17.33 16.64 -11.23
CA ILE A 62 -16.14 15.85 -11.56
C ILE A 62 -15.99 15.78 -13.08
N HIS A 63 -17.09 15.58 -13.82
CA HIS A 63 -17.13 15.56 -15.29
C HIS A 63 -16.62 16.87 -15.89
N ALA A 64 -17.11 18.01 -15.40
CA ALA A 64 -16.70 19.35 -15.86
C ALA A 64 -15.22 19.62 -15.56
N SER A 65 -14.71 19.14 -14.42
CA SER A 65 -13.30 19.32 -14.01
C SER A 65 -12.36 18.44 -14.83
N VAL A 66 -12.74 17.21 -15.13
CA VAL A 66 -11.94 16.27 -15.95
C VAL A 66 -11.94 16.68 -17.43
N ALA A 67 -13.08 17.15 -17.95
CA ALA A 67 -13.17 17.72 -19.30
C ALA A 67 -12.35 19.01 -19.45
N ALA A 68 -12.36 19.90 -18.44
CA ALA A 68 -11.56 21.13 -18.44
C ALA A 68 -10.05 20.88 -18.39
N LEU A 69 -9.62 19.74 -17.86
CA LEU A 69 -8.21 19.34 -17.79
C LEU A 69 -7.71 18.60 -19.04
N GLY A 70 -8.55 18.38 -20.05
CA GLY A 70 -8.16 17.78 -21.34
C GLY A 70 -7.69 16.33 -21.24
N LEU A 71 -8.02 15.63 -20.15
CA LEU A 71 -7.68 14.23 -19.95
C LEU A 71 -8.64 13.36 -20.77
N GLY A 72 -8.35 13.26 -22.07
CA GLY A 72 -9.12 12.48 -23.03
C GLY A 72 -9.22 11.01 -22.65
N VAL A 73 -10.43 10.48 -22.82
CA VAL A 73 -10.81 9.05 -22.85
C VAL A 73 -10.23 8.23 -21.69
N ASP A 74 -10.77 8.47 -20.50
CA ASP A 74 -10.86 7.47 -19.41
C ASP A 74 -11.72 7.96 -18.22
N ALA A 75 -12.31 9.17 -18.31
CA ALA A 75 -13.17 9.72 -17.26
C ALA A 75 -14.41 8.85 -17.00
N GLU A 76 -15.11 8.42 -18.05
CA GLU A 76 -16.28 7.55 -17.95
C GLU A 76 -15.94 6.17 -17.37
N ARG A 77 -14.79 5.58 -17.74
CA ARG A 77 -14.34 4.32 -17.15
C ARG A 77 -14.03 4.48 -15.65
N VAL A 78 -13.35 5.57 -15.28
CA VAL A 78 -13.02 5.86 -13.87
C VAL A 78 -14.28 6.15 -13.05
N LEU A 79 -15.27 6.83 -13.63
CA LEU A 79 -16.57 7.07 -13.00
C LEU A 79 -17.40 5.80 -12.86
N ASP A 80 -17.38 4.92 -13.86
CA ASP A 80 -18.09 3.64 -13.83
C ASP A 80 -17.45 2.64 -12.84
N ASP A 81 -16.10 2.60 -12.80
CA ASP A 81 -15.35 1.86 -11.78
C ASP A 81 -15.63 2.39 -10.37
N TRP A 82 -15.81 3.70 -10.19
CA TRP A 82 -16.16 4.30 -8.90
C TRP A 82 -17.62 4.04 -8.51
N ARG A 83 -18.57 4.19 -9.45
CA ARG A 83 -19.99 3.89 -9.23
C ARG A 83 -20.24 2.43 -8.85
N ASN A 84 -19.45 1.53 -9.44
CA ASN A 84 -19.58 0.09 -9.24
C ASN A 84 -18.52 -0.49 -8.30
N ALA A 85 -17.71 0.35 -7.64
CA ALA A 85 -16.70 -0.12 -6.69
C ALA A 85 -17.40 -0.78 -5.50
N PRO A 86 -17.09 -2.05 -5.18
CA PRO A 86 -17.65 -2.68 -3.99
C PRO A 86 -17.19 -1.91 -2.75
N ASP A 87 -18.11 -1.65 -1.81
CA ASP A 87 -17.79 -1.03 -0.51
C ASP A 87 -17.01 -2.02 0.34
N LEU A 88 -15.70 -2.05 0.09
CA LEU A 88 -14.78 -2.93 0.77
C LEU A 88 -14.12 -2.19 1.92
N SER A 89 -14.16 -2.81 3.08
CA SER A 89 -13.41 -2.37 4.25
C SER A 89 -11.91 -2.26 3.94
N PRO A 90 -11.15 -1.46 4.70
CA PRO A 90 -9.69 -1.40 4.56
C PRO A 90 -8.99 -2.78 4.60
N VAL A 91 -9.56 -3.73 5.35
CA VAL A 91 -9.08 -5.12 5.42
C VAL A 91 -9.34 -5.84 4.11
N GLU A 92 -10.53 -5.70 3.53
CA GLU A 92 -10.88 -6.33 2.26
C GLU A 92 -10.11 -5.71 1.08
N ARG A 93 -9.86 -4.39 1.10
CA ARG A 93 -8.96 -3.74 0.14
C ARG A 93 -7.55 -4.27 0.26
N MET A 94 -7.01 -4.42 1.47
CA MET A 94 -5.69 -5.04 1.70
C MET A 94 -5.66 -6.50 1.22
N GLN A 95 -6.72 -7.27 1.46
CA GLN A 95 -6.84 -8.65 0.97
C GLN A 95 -6.94 -8.71 -0.56
N GLN A 96 -7.63 -7.77 -1.21
CA GLN A 96 -7.69 -7.65 -2.67
C GLN A 96 -6.37 -7.21 -3.29
N LEU A 97 -5.64 -6.28 -2.67
CA LEU A 97 -4.27 -5.94 -3.05
C LEU A 97 -3.33 -7.15 -2.95
N GLY A 98 -3.58 -8.06 -2.02
CA GLY A 98 -2.91 -9.37 -1.94
C GLY A 98 -3.35 -10.39 -3.00
N ARG A 99 -4.40 -10.09 -3.79
CA ARG A 99 -4.87 -10.90 -4.93
C ARG A 99 -4.36 -10.34 -6.27
N MET A 100 -3.18 -9.69 -6.31
CA MET A 100 -2.52 -9.42 -7.59
C MET A 100 -2.43 -10.72 -8.40
N SER A 101 -2.49 -10.59 -9.73
CA SER A 101 -2.45 -11.73 -10.65
C SER A 101 -1.31 -12.68 -10.30
N ARG A 102 -1.64 -13.98 -10.19
CA ARG A 102 -0.67 -15.07 -9.90
C ARG A 102 0.62 -14.87 -10.69
N GLY A 103 1.77 -15.00 -10.04
CA GLY A 103 3.08 -14.83 -10.66
C GLY A 103 3.64 -13.40 -10.68
N LYS A 104 2.95 -12.41 -10.09
CA LYS A 104 3.50 -11.05 -9.92
C LYS A 104 3.80 -10.76 -8.45
N GLN A 105 5.07 -10.50 -8.16
CA GLN A 105 5.52 -10.17 -6.80
C GLN A 105 4.89 -8.89 -6.27
N ASN A 106 4.55 -8.91 -4.99
CA ASN A 106 4.19 -7.73 -4.23
C ASN A 106 5.45 -6.89 -3.90
N LYS A 107 5.28 -5.64 -3.47
CA LYS A 107 6.41 -4.74 -3.14
C LYS A 107 7.34 -5.29 -2.04
N THR A 108 6.77 -6.01 -1.07
CA THR A 108 7.49 -6.62 0.05
C THR A 108 8.29 -7.83 -0.41
N GLU A 109 7.75 -8.66 -1.30
CA GLU A 109 8.42 -9.83 -1.90
C GLU A 109 9.56 -9.39 -2.82
N THR A 110 9.36 -8.34 -3.62
CA THR A 110 10.43 -7.77 -4.45
C THR A 110 11.54 -7.15 -3.61
N ALA A 111 11.20 -6.45 -2.50
CA ALA A 111 12.19 -5.99 -1.54
C ALA A 111 12.92 -7.19 -0.89
N TYR A 112 12.15 -8.22 -0.55
CA TYR A 112 12.52 -9.61 -0.27
C TYR A 112 13.76 -10.07 -1.03
N GLU A 113 13.48 -10.25 -2.31
CA GLU A 113 14.39 -10.79 -3.27
C GLU A 113 15.63 -9.92 -3.46
N ASN A 114 15.46 -8.60 -3.56
CA ASN A 114 16.55 -7.68 -3.85
C ASN A 114 17.51 -7.49 -2.66
N GLU A 115 16.97 -7.40 -1.44
CA GLU A 115 17.76 -7.09 -0.25
C GLU A 115 18.38 -8.34 0.40
N VAL A 116 17.79 -9.53 0.19
CA VAL A 116 18.24 -10.77 0.86
C VAL A 116 18.63 -11.85 -0.14
N LEU A 117 17.71 -12.29 -1.00
CA LEU A 117 17.97 -13.49 -1.83
C LEU A 117 19.06 -13.27 -2.88
N LYS A 118 19.06 -12.14 -3.60
CA LYS A 118 20.09 -11.83 -4.61
C LYS A 118 21.48 -11.70 -3.99
N PRO A 119 21.69 -10.96 -2.89
CA PRO A 119 22.97 -10.96 -2.17
C PRO A 119 23.41 -12.35 -1.73
N GLN A 120 22.52 -13.16 -1.17
CA GLN A 120 22.86 -14.52 -0.74
C GLN A 120 23.24 -15.42 -1.91
N LEU A 121 22.58 -15.27 -3.07
CA LEU A 121 22.91 -16.02 -4.28
C LEU A 121 24.29 -15.62 -4.80
N HIS A 122 24.60 -14.32 -4.84
CA HIS A 122 25.91 -13.82 -5.25
C HIS A 122 27.02 -14.21 -4.27
N ALA A 123 26.73 -14.29 -2.97
CA ALA A 123 27.66 -14.76 -1.95
C ALA A 123 27.85 -16.29 -1.94
N GLY A 124 27.03 -17.04 -2.69
CA GLY A 124 27.05 -18.50 -2.70
C GLY A 124 26.45 -19.15 -1.46
N GLU A 125 25.77 -18.39 -0.59
CA GLU A 125 25.04 -18.91 0.58
C GLU A 125 23.80 -19.71 0.17
N ILE A 126 23.19 -19.31 -0.95
CA ILE A 126 22.12 -20.04 -1.62
C ILE A 126 22.57 -20.38 -3.03
N LEU A 127 22.21 -21.57 -3.50
CA LEU A 127 22.54 -22.06 -4.83
C LEU A 127 21.44 -21.74 -5.83
N TRP A 128 20.20 -21.66 -5.34
CA TRP A 128 19.02 -21.47 -6.18
C TRP A 128 17.85 -20.93 -5.38
N TYR A 129 17.03 -20.10 -6.04
CA TYR A 129 15.69 -19.75 -5.58
C TYR A 129 14.79 -19.42 -6.78
N ARG A 130 13.47 -19.55 -6.60
CA ARG A 130 12.46 -19.08 -7.56
C ARG A 130 11.20 -18.61 -6.83
N PHE A 131 10.48 -17.65 -7.42
CA PHE A 131 9.21 -17.15 -6.88
C PHE A 131 8.04 -18.07 -7.26
N GLU A 132 7.19 -18.42 -6.29
CA GLU A 132 5.97 -19.25 -6.45
C GLU A 132 6.18 -20.59 -7.19
N ALA A 133 7.39 -21.15 -7.16
CA ALA A 133 7.75 -22.31 -7.98
C ALA A 133 7.28 -23.65 -7.42
N ILE A 134 7.04 -23.75 -6.10
CA ILE A 134 6.67 -25.00 -5.43
C ILE A 134 5.30 -24.83 -4.77
N LYS A 135 4.43 -25.81 -5.03
CA LYS A 135 3.12 -25.97 -4.37
C LYS A 135 3.11 -27.26 -3.59
N LEU A 136 2.78 -27.18 -2.31
CA LEU A 136 2.66 -28.33 -1.43
C LEU A 136 1.18 -28.67 -1.23
N ARG A 137 0.84 -29.95 -1.37
CA ARG A 137 -0.51 -30.46 -1.10
C ARG A 137 -0.64 -30.73 0.40
N LEU A 138 -1.59 -30.07 1.06
CA LEU A 138 -1.89 -30.25 2.48
C LEU A 138 -3.07 -31.19 2.75
N ALA A 139 -4.02 -31.24 1.81
CA ALA A 139 -5.18 -32.12 1.81
C ALA A 139 -5.69 -32.29 0.36
N ASP A 140 -6.78 -33.03 0.15
CA ASP A 140 -7.20 -33.45 -1.19
C ASP A 140 -7.32 -32.32 -2.21
N ASN A 141 -7.88 -31.18 -1.81
CA ASN A 141 -8.01 -29.97 -2.64
C ASN A 141 -7.39 -28.74 -1.98
N THR A 142 -6.49 -28.93 -1.01
CA THR A 142 -5.86 -27.83 -0.27
C THR A 142 -4.38 -27.80 -0.58
N PHE A 143 -3.95 -26.70 -1.18
CA PHE A 143 -2.55 -26.48 -1.55
C PHE A 143 -2.06 -25.18 -0.93
N ILE A 144 -0.80 -25.15 -0.53
CA ILE A 144 -0.07 -23.93 -0.21
C ILE A 144 0.97 -23.71 -1.30
N THR A 145 0.97 -22.52 -1.90
CA THR A 145 2.06 -22.07 -2.76
C THR A 145 3.09 -21.40 -1.86
N ILE A 146 4.36 -21.79 -2.01
CA ILE A 146 5.45 -21.18 -1.26
C ILE A 146 5.96 -19.97 -2.02
N ASP A 147 6.12 -18.83 -1.33
CA ASP A 147 6.64 -17.60 -1.97
C ASP A 147 8.04 -17.81 -2.54
N PHE A 148 9.00 -18.27 -1.73
CA PHE A 148 10.38 -18.52 -2.16
C PHE A 148 10.93 -19.85 -1.63
N PRO A 149 10.87 -20.93 -2.43
CA PRO A 149 11.74 -22.08 -2.25
C PRO A 149 13.20 -21.73 -2.56
N VAL A 150 14.10 -22.13 -1.66
CA VAL A 150 15.54 -21.80 -1.69
C VAL A 150 16.34 -23.07 -1.43
N ILE A 151 17.38 -23.32 -2.23
CA ILE A 151 18.39 -24.34 -1.94
C ILE A 151 19.60 -23.63 -1.35
N THR A 152 19.99 -23.99 -0.13
CA THR A 152 21.18 -23.43 0.53
C THR A 152 22.47 -24.03 -0.01
N ALA A 153 23.61 -23.41 0.30
CA ALA A 153 24.94 -23.96 0.01
C ALA A 153 25.16 -25.38 0.58
N ALA A 154 24.49 -25.69 1.70
CA ALA A 154 24.50 -27.01 2.32
C ALA A 154 23.59 -28.03 1.61
N GLY A 155 22.95 -27.65 0.50
CA GLY A 155 22.04 -28.51 -0.27
C GLY A 155 20.66 -28.70 0.37
N GLN A 156 20.33 -27.92 1.41
CA GLN A 156 19.04 -28.04 2.10
C GLN A 156 17.99 -27.18 1.41
N LEU A 157 16.77 -27.73 1.30
CA LEU A 157 15.62 -26.99 0.78
C LEU A 157 14.92 -26.24 1.92
N GLU A 158 14.91 -24.91 1.80
CA GLU A 158 14.24 -23.99 2.71
C GLU A 158 13.06 -23.33 2.00
N PHE A 159 11.95 -23.20 2.71
CA PHE A 159 10.75 -22.51 2.26
C PHE A 159 10.59 -21.23 3.05
N ARG A 160 10.71 -20.11 2.34
CA ARG A 160 10.66 -18.77 2.93
C ARG A 160 9.38 -18.09 2.47
N GLU A 161 8.47 -17.86 3.40
CA GLU A 161 7.18 -17.20 3.17
C GLU A 161 7.27 -15.76 3.65
N VAL A 162 6.96 -14.80 2.77
CA VAL A 162 7.10 -13.36 3.01
C VAL A 162 5.72 -12.74 3.16
N LYS A 163 5.37 -12.33 4.39
CA LYS A 163 4.10 -11.64 4.66
C LYS A 163 4.38 -10.28 5.28
N GLY A 164 3.70 -9.24 4.80
CA GLY A 164 3.72 -7.93 5.44
C GLY A 164 3.06 -7.95 6.82
N ARG A 165 1.87 -8.57 6.90
CA ARG A 165 1.17 -8.85 8.16
C ARG A 165 0.83 -10.33 8.22
N TRP A 166 1.25 -11.00 9.27
CA TRP A 166 0.87 -12.38 9.54
C TRP A 166 -0.53 -12.41 10.16
N THR A 167 -1.45 -13.11 9.51
CA THR A 167 -2.72 -13.54 10.10
C THR A 167 -2.57 -14.94 10.66
N ASP A 168 -3.39 -15.28 11.66
CA ASP A 168 -3.33 -16.61 12.31
C ASP A 168 -3.57 -17.75 11.31
N ASP A 169 -4.47 -17.57 10.34
CA ASP A 169 -4.73 -18.55 9.28
C ASP A 169 -3.50 -18.82 8.40
N ALA A 170 -2.76 -17.79 8.02
CA ALA A 170 -1.54 -17.94 7.21
C ALA A 170 -0.46 -18.69 8.00
N ARG A 171 -0.25 -18.35 9.28
CA ARG A 171 0.69 -19.06 10.15
C ARG A 171 0.30 -20.52 10.35
N ALA A 172 -0.99 -20.79 10.57
CA ALA A 172 -1.49 -22.14 10.78
C ALA A 172 -1.21 -23.03 9.55
N LYS A 173 -1.49 -22.54 8.34
CA LYS A 173 -1.22 -23.28 7.09
C LYS A 173 0.26 -23.60 6.91
N THR A 174 1.15 -22.65 7.17
CA THR A 174 2.60 -22.88 7.08
C THR A 174 3.08 -23.86 8.15
N LYS A 175 2.55 -23.80 9.38
CA LYS A 175 2.87 -24.77 10.43
C LYS A 175 2.37 -26.19 10.11
N VAL A 176 1.17 -26.30 9.53
CA VAL A 176 0.64 -27.58 9.06
C VAL A 176 1.54 -28.15 7.95
N ALA A 177 2.01 -27.32 7.02
CA ALA A 177 2.98 -27.74 6.02
C ALA A 177 4.30 -28.20 6.65
N ALA A 178 4.81 -27.46 7.65
CA ALA A 178 6.02 -27.80 8.38
C ALA A 178 5.92 -29.10 9.17
N ALA A 179 4.72 -29.50 9.61
CA ALA A 179 4.49 -30.78 10.27
C ALA A 179 4.43 -31.95 9.28
N GLN A 180 3.98 -31.72 8.04
CA GLN A 180 3.79 -32.77 7.03
C GLN A 180 5.02 -33.04 6.17
N PHE A 181 5.86 -32.03 5.93
CA PHE A 181 6.98 -32.14 5.00
C PHE A 181 8.33 -32.01 5.69
N PRO A 182 9.36 -32.76 5.26
CA PRO A 182 10.68 -32.77 5.87
C PRO A 182 11.55 -31.58 5.39
N PHE A 183 10.98 -30.37 5.37
CA PHE A 183 11.66 -29.16 4.91
C PHE A 183 11.64 -28.08 5.99
N ARG A 184 12.55 -27.12 5.89
CA ARG A 184 12.59 -25.98 6.81
C ARG A 184 11.68 -24.88 6.32
N PHE A 185 10.75 -24.46 7.17
CA PHE A 185 9.84 -23.35 6.90
C PHE A 185 10.24 -22.13 7.73
N PHE A 186 10.33 -20.98 7.07
CA PHE A 186 10.63 -19.69 7.67
C PHE A 186 9.51 -18.69 7.39
N ALA A 187 9.05 -18.04 8.45
CA ALA A 187 8.22 -16.85 8.37
C ALA A 187 9.11 -15.62 8.28
N ILE A 188 8.95 -14.86 7.20
CA ILE A 188 9.65 -13.62 6.95
C ILE A 188 8.67 -12.46 7.07
N GLN A 189 9.04 -11.44 7.84
CA GLN A 189 8.26 -10.21 7.97
C GLN A 189 9.20 -9.00 7.93
N ARG A 190 8.72 -7.90 7.36
CA ARG A 190 9.46 -6.63 7.39
C ARG A 190 9.55 -6.12 8.84
N ASP A 191 10.76 -5.81 9.29
CA ASP A 191 11.02 -5.21 10.60
C ASP A 191 11.58 -3.80 10.44
N GLY A 192 10.71 -2.80 10.60
CA GLY A 192 11.05 -1.40 10.38
C GLY A 192 11.44 -1.07 8.92
N ARG A 193 12.36 -0.12 8.74
CA ARG A 193 12.70 0.44 7.42
C ARG A 193 13.72 -0.39 6.64
N HIS A 194 14.61 -1.11 7.33
CA HIS A 194 15.75 -1.83 6.73
C HIS A 194 15.98 -3.24 7.30
N GLY A 195 15.07 -3.76 8.11
CA GLY A 195 15.21 -5.07 8.75
C GLY A 195 14.25 -6.12 8.21
N TRP A 196 14.63 -7.38 8.39
CA TRP A 196 13.78 -8.54 8.17
C TRP A 196 13.77 -9.40 9.43
N ARG A 197 12.59 -9.65 9.96
CA ARG A 197 12.37 -10.62 11.03
C ARG A 197 12.19 -12.00 10.41
N ILE A 198 13.04 -12.93 10.82
CA ILE A 198 13.04 -14.32 10.37
C ILE A 198 12.70 -15.19 11.56
N GLU A 199 11.61 -15.95 11.46
CA GLU A 199 11.15 -16.89 12.48
C GLU A 199 11.12 -18.30 11.87
N SER A 200 11.79 -19.27 12.51
CA SER A 200 11.65 -20.67 12.12
C SER A 200 10.29 -21.19 12.58
N LEU A 201 9.51 -21.72 11.63
CA LEU A 201 8.22 -22.36 11.90
C LEU A 201 8.31 -23.89 11.99
N THR A 202 9.51 -24.44 11.78
CA THR A 202 9.74 -25.88 11.84
C THR A 202 9.87 -26.29 13.30
N SER A 203 8.93 -27.11 13.79
CA SER A 203 8.89 -27.52 15.21
C SER A 203 9.89 -28.62 15.57
N ASN A 204 10.42 -29.33 14.57
CA ASN A 204 11.31 -30.45 14.80
C ASN A 204 12.76 -29.97 14.74
N GLY A 205 13.46 -30.07 15.86
CA GLY A 205 14.92 -29.96 15.89
C GLY A 205 15.50 -31.05 15.00
N TRP A 206 16.23 -30.62 13.97
CA TRP A 206 17.05 -31.48 13.13
C TRP A 206 18.47 -31.54 13.70
#